data_AF-A0A7S2C7N7-F1
#
_entry.id   AF-A0A7S2C7N7-F1
#
_cell.length_a   1.000
_cell.length_b   1.000
_cell.length_c   1.000
_cell.angle_alpha   90.00
_cell.angle_beta   90.00
_cell.angle_gamma   90.00
#
_symmetry.space_group_name_H-M   'P 1'
#
loop_
_entity.id
_entity.type
_entity.pdbx_description
1 polymer ?
#
loop_
_entity_poly.entity_id
_entity_poly.type
_entity_poly.pdbx_seq_one_letter_code
_entity_poly.pdbx_strand_id
1 'polypeptide(L)'
;FRLAHTAKRPCSLLGACVSCCSDMLRGLQAVCASLKPTSTVVTHSDGHRTVERDGEAIGILPPPDILPPALQPPRSCSTPSVEVEPKWTLPDFGSIELPPVSKSHLRVVTWNVWFQPFAFEERMASLLSEALGTAPDVLCLQEIRGELTPAIRASAGLHRYYDISPNEVDGYGNLLLIRRELKPSFKEVPFPTMMGRSLLIAECLGISEGSLAVATVHLESLNSAPIRAKQLLIAQEALQPYKSVILAGDFNFDSSRNFGDWKSVPSQPPRPTRDDSDDDTAISFAGVPTKRSVLENDVLERTLPAYVDLWPALQPETDGGHTFDGVHNVHVGDPQEVMRYDRVLARGLAPVSIQMLGMPGADNGAAEHGDRVGAACASAAVPLPPAMPPSDHYGLCAVVAL
;
A
#
# COMPACT_ATOMS: atom_id res chain seq x y z
N PHE A 1 -24.32 -85.84 18.13
CA PHE A 1 -24.50 -86.53 16.84
C PHE A 1 -24.68 -85.48 15.74
N ARG A 2 -23.80 -85.52 14.74
CA ARG A 2 -23.73 -84.81 13.43
C ARG A 2 -24.64 -83.61 13.13
N LEU A 3 -24.02 -82.53 12.63
CA LEU A 3 -24.27 -81.84 11.34
C LEU A 3 -23.51 -80.49 11.37
N ALA A 4 -22.92 -79.92 10.32
CA ALA A 4 -22.16 -80.38 9.17
C ALA A 4 -21.48 -79.10 8.64
N HIS A 5 -20.21 -79.20 8.23
CA HIS A 5 -19.45 -78.14 7.57
C HIS A 5 -19.95 -77.89 6.14
N THR A 6 -20.02 -76.61 5.75
CA THR A 6 -19.70 -76.15 4.39
C THR A 6 -18.77 -74.93 4.45
N ALA A 7 -17.87 -74.87 3.49
CA ALA A 7 -16.62 -74.10 3.47
C ALA A 7 -16.58 -73.09 2.31
N LYS A 8 -15.47 -72.31 2.27
CA LYS A 8 -14.88 -71.48 1.18
C LYS A 8 -15.20 -69.98 1.31
N ARG A 9 -14.29 -69.01 1.13
CA ARG A 9 -12.84 -68.90 0.81
C ARG A 9 -12.43 -67.45 1.17
N PRO A 10 -11.16 -67.14 1.48
CA PRO A 10 -10.71 -65.79 1.79
C PRO A 10 -10.63 -64.90 0.55
N CYS A 11 -11.09 -63.66 0.67
CA CYS A 11 -11.20 -62.68 -0.41
C CYS A 11 -9.86 -61.94 -0.63
N SER A 12 -9.51 -61.79 -1.90
CA SER A 12 -8.27 -61.26 -2.47
C SER A 12 -8.23 -59.72 -2.48
N LEU A 13 -8.03 -59.10 -1.31
CA LEU A 13 -7.96 -57.63 -1.20
C LEU A 13 -6.56 -57.05 -0.92
N LEU A 14 -5.55 -57.90 -0.69
CA LEU A 14 -4.17 -57.44 -0.45
C LEU A 14 -3.33 -57.24 -1.72
N GLY A 15 -3.73 -57.80 -2.86
CA GLY A 15 -2.97 -57.68 -4.12
C GLY A 15 -3.13 -56.34 -4.85
N ALA A 16 -4.30 -55.71 -4.74
CA ALA A 16 -4.60 -54.47 -5.46
C ALA A 16 -3.94 -53.22 -4.84
N CYS A 17 -3.68 -53.24 -3.53
CA CYS A 17 -3.14 -52.08 -2.82
C CYS A 17 -1.62 -51.88 -3.06
N VAL A 18 -0.87 -52.99 -3.24
CA VAL A 18 0.57 -52.94 -3.51
C VAL A 18 0.88 -52.53 -4.95
N SER A 19 0.06 -52.96 -5.92
CA SER A 19 0.21 -52.52 -7.32
C SER A 19 -0.04 -51.02 -7.47
N CYS A 20 -1.10 -50.50 -6.84
CA CYS A 20 -1.46 -49.09 -6.97
C CYS A 20 -0.41 -48.17 -6.33
N CYS A 21 0.18 -48.56 -5.19
CA CYS A 21 1.31 -47.82 -4.60
C CYS A 21 2.60 -47.90 -5.45
N SER A 22 2.90 -49.06 -6.06
CA SER A 22 4.06 -49.20 -6.96
C SER A 22 3.93 -48.32 -8.20
N ASP A 23 2.74 -48.24 -8.79
CA ASP A 23 2.50 -47.44 -9.99
C ASP A 23 2.45 -45.95 -9.69
N MET A 24 1.98 -45.55 -8.50
CA MET A 24 2.07 -44.16 -8.02
C MET A 24 3.53 -43.75 -7.75
N LEU A 25 4.35 -44.64 -7.17
CA LEU A 25 5.78 -44.36 -6.96
C LEU A 25 6.54 -44.25 -8.29
N ARG A 26 6.23 -45.11 -9.28
CA ARG A 26 6.85 -45.02 -10.62
C ARG A 26 6.39 -43.77 -11.37
N GLY A 27 5.13 -43.36 -11.22
CA GLY A 27 4.61 -42.10 -11.76
C GLY A 27 5.30 -40.88 -11.15
N LEU A 28 5.50 -40.85 -9.84
CA LEU A 28 6.25 -39.80 -9.14
C LEU A 28 7.74 -39.78 -9.53
N GLN A 29 8.38 -40.94 -9.65
CA GLN A 29 9.77 -41.04 -10.10
C GLN A 29 9.95 -40.58 -11.55
N ALA A 30 9.00 -40.88 -12.45
CA ALA A 30 9.03 -40.41 -13.83
C ALA A 30 8.81 -38.88 -13.96
N VAL A 31 7.94 -38.30 -13.10
CA VAL A 31 7.73 -36.84 -13.02
C VAL A 31 8.98 -36.14 -12.46
N CYS A 32 9.59 -36.68 -11.38
CA CYS A 32 10.84 -36.16 -10.82
C CYS A 32 12.02 -36.25 -11.80
N ALA A 33 12.10 -37.30 -12.63
CA ALA A 33 13.13 -37.43 -13.66
C ALA A 33 12.99 -36.44 -14.83
N SER A 34 11.82 -35.79 -14.97
CA SER A 34 11.54 -34.79 -16.02
C SER A 34 11.70 -33.34 -15.57
N LEU A 35 11.87 -33.09 -14.27
CA LEU A 35 12.08 -31.77 -13.72
C LEU A 35 13.57 -31.42 -13.83
N LYS A 36 13.89 -30.33 -14.54
CA LYS A 36 15.26 -29.82 -14.59
C LYS A 36 15.71 -29.50 -13.14
N PRO A 37 16.93 -29.87 -12.73
CA PRO A 37 17.39 -29.63 -11.37
C PRO A 37 17.32 -28.13 -11.06
N THR A 38 16.44 -27.76 -10.12
CA THR A 38 16.27 -26.38 -9.70
C THR A 38 17.22 -26.13 -8.54
N SER A 39 18.11 -25.17 -8.73
CA SER A 39 18.94 -24.69 -7.65
C SER A 39 18.06 -23.91 -6.67
N THR A 40 18.04 -24.33 -5.40
CA THR A 40 17.30 -23.68 -4.32
C THR A 40 18.28 -22.87 -3.49
N VAL A 41 17.93 -21.63 -3.17
CA VAL A 41 18.73 -20.84 -2.23
C VAL A 41 18.23 -21.13 -0.82
N VAL A 42 19.10 -21.70 0.00
CA VAL A 42 18.81 -22.02 1.40
C VAL A 42 19.47 -20.98 2.30
N THR A 43 18.71 -20.44 3.24
CA THR A 43 19.21 -19.50 4.26
C THR A 43 19.19 -20.23 5.59
N HIS A 44 20.36 -20.42 6.18
CA HIS A 44 20.55 -21.16 7.42
C HIS A 44 20.23 -20.26 8.63
N SER A 45 20.03 -20.89 9.78
CA SER A 45 19.68 -20.18 11.03
C SER A 45 20.76 -19.22 11.53
N ASP A 46 22.00 -19.39 11.07
CA ASP A 46 23.14 -18.50 11.34
C ASP A 46 23.25 -17.34 10.32
N GLY A 47 22.31 -17.24 9.37
CA GLY A 47 22.27 -16.19 8.35
C GLY A 47 23.12 -16.47 7.10
N HIS A 48 23.86 -17.57 7.06
CA HIS A 48 24.62 -17.97 5.88
C HIS A 48 23.69 -18.47 4.76
N ARG A 49 24.08 -18.25 3.49
CA ARG A 49 23.28 -18.64 2.32
C ARG A 49 24.03 -19.57 1.40
N THR A 50 23.41 -20.70 1.06
CA THR A 50 23.93 -21.68 0.09
C THR A 50 23.00 -21.76 -1.12
N VAL A 51 23.59 -21.98 -2.29
CA VAL A 51 22.85 -22.51 -3.44
C VAL A 51 22.94 -24.01 -3.35
N GLU A 52 21.80 -24.68 -3.19
CA GLU A 52 21.71 -26.13 -3.07
C GLU A 52 21.05 -26.73 -4.31
N ARG A 53 21.58 -27.87 -4.76
CA ARG A 53 21.00 -28.68 -5.82
C ARG A 53 20.98 -30.12 -5.34
N ASP A 54 19.81 -30.74 -5.37
CA ASP A 54 19.61 -32.12 -4.90
C ASP A 54 20.05 -32.34 -3.43
N GLY A 55 19.95 -31.29 -2.61
CA GLY A 55 20.32 -31.31 -1.18
C GLY A 55 21.81 -31.11 -0.90
N GLU A 56 22.64 -30.88 -1.92
CA GLU A 56 24.06 -30.56 -1.75
C GLU A 56 24.36 -29.09 -2.07
N ALA A 57 25.20 -28.45 -1.25
CA ALA A 57 25.64 -27.08 -1.44
C ALA A 57 26.63 -26.97 -2.60
N ILE A 58 26.22 -26.29 -3.67
CA ILE A 58 27.02 -26.07 -4.88
C ILE A 58 27.62 -24.65 -4.97
N GLY A 59 27.29 -23.77 -4.02
CA GLY A 59 27.84 -22.43 -3.96
C GLY A 59 27.47 -21.70 -2.67
N ILE A 60 28.33 -20.76 -2.28
CA ILE A 60 28.12 -19.87 -1.14
C ILE A 60 27.72 -18.50 -1.69
N LEU A 61 26.64 -17.94 -1.15
CA LEU A 61 26.20 -16.58 -1.47
C LEU A 61 26.62 -15.62 -0.35
N PRO A 62 26.88 -14.35 -0.69
CA PRO A 62 27.10 -13.34 0.33
C PRO A 62 25.86 -13.24 1.26
N PRO A 63 26.06 -12.78 2.51
CA PRO A 63 24.95 -12.52 3.43
C PRO A 63 23.91 -11.62 2.75
N PRO A 64 22.61 -11.84 3.00
CA PRO A 64 21.59 -10.96 2.45
C PRO A 64 21.76 -9.55 3.05
N ASP A 65 21.54 -8.51 2.26
CA ASP A 65 21.61 -7.11 2.72
C ASP A 65 20.62 -6.83 3.87
N ILE A 66 19.60 -7.69 4.04
CA ILE A 66 18.59 -7.64 5.09
C ILE A 66 18.33 -9.07 5.60
N LEU A 67 18.31 -9.26 6.93
CA LEU A 67 18.04 -10.57 7.54
C LEU A 67 16.60 -11.06 7.24
N PRO A 68 16.36 -12.37 7.09
CA PRO A 68 15.02 -12.94 6.97
C PRO A 68 14.10 -12.54 8.13
N PRO A 69 12.77 -12.44 7.93
CA PRO A 69 11.83 -12.02 8.98
C PRO A 69 11.93 -12.82 10.29
N ALA A 70 12.24 -14.12 10.22
CA ALA A 70 12.45 -14.98 11.39
C ALA A 70 13.70 -14.63 12.22
N LEU A 71 14.62 -13.85 11.65
CA LEU A 71 15.90 -13.43 12.24
C LEU A 71 15.94 -11.91 12.51
N GLN A 72 14.85 -11.18 12.24
CA GLN A 72 14.74 -9.76 12.60
C GLN A 72 14.21 -9.61 14.03
N PRO A 73 14.77 -8.70 14.85
CA PRO A 73 14.23 -8.43 16.17
C PRO A 73 12.82 -7.82 16.05
N PRO A 74 11.83 -8.26 16.85
CA PRO A 74 10.51 -7.65 16.86
C PRO A 74 10.62 -6.18 17.31
N ARG A 75 10.17 -5.25 16.47
CA ARG A 75 10.00 -3.85 16.87
C ARG A 75 8.74 -3.76 17.73
N SER A 76 8.90 -3.67 19.05
CA SER A 76 7.78 -3.37 19.94
C SER A 76 7.42 -1.90 19.85
N CYS A 77 6.15 -1.59 19.62
CA CYS A 77 5.59 -0.26 19.86
C CYS A 77 5.62 0.03 21.37
N SER A 78 6.72 0.59 21.88
CA SER A 78 6.79 1.13 23.23
C SER A 78 6.43 2.61 23.22
N THR A 79 5.69 3.05 24.23
CA THR A 79 5.44 4.47 24.50
C THR A 79 6.76 5.18 24.84
N PRO A 80 7.14 6.26 24.16
CA PRO A 80 8.31 7.03 24.55
C PRO A 80 8.04 7.71 25.90
N SER A 81 8.98 7.55 26.84
CA SER A 81 8.88 7.98 28.24
C SER A 81 9.54 9.36 28.49
N VAL A 82 9.77 10.14 27.44
CA VAL A 82 10.33 11.49 27.53
C VAL A 82 9.36 12.45 26.86
N GLU A 83 8.72 13.30 27.66
CA GLU A 83 7.95 14.45 27.17
C GLU A 83 8.92 15.41 26.47
N VAL A 84 9.03 15.29 25.15
CA VAL A 84 9.75 16.25 24.30
C VAL A 84 8.78 17.37 23.99
N GLU A 85 9.10 18.61 24.39
CA GLU A 85 8.31 19.77 23.98
C GLU A 85 8.23 19.82 22.45
N PRO A 86 7.01 19.93 21.87
CA PRO A 86 6.85 19.91 20.43
C PRO A 86 7.46 21.17 19.82
N LYS A 87 8.36 20.99 18.84
CA LYS A 87 8.97 22.08 18.07
C LYS A 87 7.99 22.78 17.12
N TRP A 88 6.88 22.13 16.81
CA TRP A 88 5.90 22.55 15.82
C TRP A 88 4.58 22.88 16.50
N THR A 89 3.92 23.95 16.05
CA THR A 89 2.61 24.35 16.58
C THR A 89 1.54 24.02 15.55
N LEU A 90 0.61 23.12 15.88
CA LEU A 90 -0.56 22.87 15.06
C LEU A 90 -1.65 23.91 15.35
N PRO A 91 -2.57 24.16 14.40
CA PRO A 91 -3.79 24.88 14.69
C PRO A 91 -4.54 24.27 15.87
N ASP A 92 -5.25 25.11 16.61
CA ASP A 92 -6.15 24.59 17.65
C ASP A 92 -7.36 23.92 16.99
N PHE A 93 -7.35 22.59 17.04
CA PHE A 93 -8.47 21.76 16.61
C PHE A 93 -9.52 21.56 17.72
N GLY A 94 -9.44 22.29 18.83
CA GLY A 94 -10.38 22.17 19.96
C GLY A 94 -11.83 22.49 19.61
N SER A 95 -12.05 23.32 18.58
CA SER A 95 -13.38 23.68 18.08
C SER A 95 -13.96 22.70 17.05
N ILE A 96 -13.22 21.65 16.63
CA ILE A 96 -13.79 20.66 15.70
C ILE A 96 -14.91 19.89 16.38
N GLU A 97 -16.02 19.71 15.67
CA GLU A 97 -17.14 18.89 16.11
C GLU A 97 -17.39 17.77 15.11
N LEU A 98 -16.89 16.60 15.41
CA LEU A 98 -17.06 15.43 14.55
C LEU A 98 -18.29 14.62 14.98
N PRO A 99 -19.10 14.11 14.02
CA PRO A 99 -20.23 13.25 14.34
C PRO A 99 -19.76 11.93 14.99
N PRO A 100 -20.68 11.18 15.64
CA PRO A 100 -20.42 9.82 16.07
C PRO A 100 -20.05 8.92 14.89
N VAL A 101 -19.22 7.91 15.13
CA VAL A 101 -18.83 6.96 14.08
C VAL A 101 -20.04 6.17 13.61
N SER A 102 -20.22 6.09 12.29
CA SER A 102 -21.30 5.32 11.69
C SER A 102 -21.08 3.81 11.91
N LYS A 103 -22.18 3.08 12.15
CA LYS A 103 -22.14 1.61 12.27
C LYS A 103 -22.24 0.88 10.93
N SER A 104 -22.55 1.60 9.85
CA SER A 104 -22.78 1.04 8.52
C SER A 104 -21.75 1.48 7.49
N HIS A 105 -20.98 2.53 7.79
CA HIS A 105 -20.00 3.09 6.86
C HIS A 105 -18.75 3.56 7.60
N LEU A 106 -17.63 3.60 6.89
CA LEU A 106 -16.40 4.25 7.34
C LEU A 106 -15.91 5.24 6.32
N ARG A 107 -15.51 6.41 6.78
CA ARG A 107 -14.81 7.41 5.99
C ARG A 107 -13.31 7.35 6.25
N VAL A 108 -12.54 7.13 5.19
CA VAL A 108 -11.10 6.99 5.23
C VAL A 108 -10.46 8.07 4.38
N VAL A 109 -9.59 8.85 4.99
CA VAL A 109 -8.71 9.78 4.28
C VAL A 109 -7.31 9.19 4.21
N THR A 110 -6.68 9.27 3.04
CA THR A 110 -5.25 9.00 2.89
C THR A 110 -4.57 10.18 2.20
N TRP A 111 -3.38 10.55 2.69
CA TRP A 111 -2.63 11.68 2.14
C TRP A 111 -1.14 11.61 2.45
N ASN A 112 -0.29 11.60 1.41
CA ASN A 112 1.12 11.93 1.55
C ASN A 112 1.26 13.44 1.79
N VAL A 113 1.84 13.83 2.92
CA VAL A 113 1.82 15.22 3.40
C VAL A 113 2.95 16.09 2.87
N TRP A 114 3.87 15.52 2.10
CA TRP A 114 5.08 16.16 1.58
C TRP A 114 6.02 16.71 2.66
N PHE A 115 7.12 16.01 2.93
CA PHE A 115 8.03 16.37 4.04
C PHE A 115 8.85 17.66 3.83
N GLN A 116 8.78 18.32 2.66
CA GLN A 116 9.64 19.46 2.34
C GLN A 116 9.39 20.66 3.28
N PRO A 117 10.45 21.38 3.72
CA PRO A 117 10.32 22.38 4.79
C PRO A 117 9.70 23.72 4.36
N PHE A 118 9.58 23.99 3.05
CA PHE A 118 8.87 25.17 2.53
C PHE A 118 7.51 25.26 3.22
N ALA A 119 7.03 26.43 3.68
CA ALA A 119 5.67 26.68 4.22
C ALA A 119 5.01 25.50 5.00
N PHE A 120 5.77 24.73 5.78
CA PHE A 120 5.31 23.41 6.23
C PHE A 120 4.20 23.54 7.28
N GLU A 121 4.28 24.55 8.16
CA GLU A 121 3.23 24.81 9.15
C GLU A 121 1.90 25.17 8.49
N GLU A 122 1.92 26.09 7.53
CA GLU A 122 0.73 26.53 6.81
C GLU A 122 0.14 25.41 5.96
N ARG A 123 0.99 24.62 5.28
CA ARG A 123 0.56 23.46 4.51
C ARG A 123 -0.04 22.37 5.38
N MET A 124 0.61 22.01 6.48
CA MET A 124 0.11 21.00 7.41
C MET A 124 -1.21 21.44 8.05
N ALA A 125 -1.32 22.73 8.43
CA ALA A 125 -2.54 23.32 8.94
C ALA A 125 -3.69 23.22 7.91
N SER A 126 -3.43 23.59 6.66
CA SER A 126 -4.41 23.50 5.57
C SER A 126 -4.82 22.04 5.29
N LEU A 127 -3.84 21.13 5.18
CA LEU A 127 -4.05 19.71 4.93
C LEU A 127 -4.94 19.07 6.00
N LEU A 128 -4.58 19.26 7.27
CA LEU A 128 -5.33 18.68 8.39
C LEU A 128 -6.72 19.32 8.51
N SER A 129 -6.86 20.63 8.29
CA SER A 129 -8.16 21.29 8.33
C SER A 129 -9.10 20.77 7.23
N GLU A 130 -8.59 20.63 6.01
CA GLU A 130 -9.35 20.06 4.89
C GLU A 130 -9.73 18.61 5.15
N ALA A 131 -8.77 17.79 5.57
CA ALA A 131 -8.99 16.38 5.88
C ALA A 131 -10.04 16.21 7.00
N LEU A 132 -9.92 16.95 8.11
CA LEU A 132 -10.87 16.93 9.21
C LEU A 132 -12.25 17.48 8.83
N GLY A 133 -12.32 18.42 7.88
CA GLY A 133 -13.57 18.95 7.33
C GLY A 133 -14.41 17.88 6.63
N THR A 134 -13.81 16.76 6.21
CA THR A 134 -14.55 15.59 5.69
C THR A 134 -15.18 14.73 6.78
N ALA A 135 -14.90 15.01 8.05
CA ALA A 135 -15.23 14.15 9.19
C ALA A 135 -14.75 12.69 9.04
N PRO A 136 -13.42 12.46 8.92
CA PRO A 136 -12.88 11.14 8.65
C PRO A 136 -12.92 10.26 9.90
N ASP A 137 -13.26 8.99 9.74
CA ASP A 137 -13.14 7.98 10.80
C ASP A 137 -11.68 7.49 10.94
N VAL A 138 -10.94 7.57 9.83
CA VAL A 138 -9.55 7.16 9.69
C VAL A 138 -8.78 8.20 8.87
N LEU A 139 -7.58 8.55 9.33
CA LEU A 139 -6.57 9.32 8.59
C LEU A 139 -5.29 8.48 8.45
N CYS A 140 -4.94 8.16 7.21
CA CYS A 140 -3.72 7.48 6.80
C CYS A 140 -2.73 8.51 6.24
N LEU A 141 -1.73 8.92 7.02
CA LEU A 141 -0.77 9.94 6.60
C LEU A 141 0.59 9.33 6.29
N GLN A 142 1.20 9.76 5.19
CA GLN A 142 2.56 9.39 4.78
C GLN A 142 3.48 10.62 4.83
N GLU A 143 4.79 10.41 4.87
CA GLU A 143 5.83 11.47 4.95
C GLU A 143 5.73 12.39 6.17
N ILE A 144 5.11 11.90 7.24
CA ILE A 144 5.11 12.61 8.52
C ILE A 144 6.52 12.66 9.05
N ARG A 145 7.03 13.85 9.37
CA ARG A 145 8.35 14.03 9.97
C ARG A 145 8.34 13.63 11.44
N GLY A 146 9.43 13.04 11.91
CA GLY A 146 9.55 12.58 13.30
C GLY A 146 9.23 13.67 14.32
N GLU A 147 9.74 14.88 14.09
CA GLU A 147 9.54 16.06 14.95
C GLU A 147 8.13 16.65 14.94
N LEU A 148 7.27 16.30 13.96
CA LEU A 148 5.86 16.68 13.93
C LEU A 148 5.00 15.76 14.81
N THR A 149 5.43 14.50 14.97
CA THR A 149 4.62 13.51 15.69
C THR A 149 4.29 13.89 17.14
N PRO A 150 5.19 14.52 17.93
CA PRO A 150 4.83 14.99 19.27
C PRO A 150 3.75 16.07 19.23
N ALA A 151 3.77 16.97 18.24
CA ALA A 151 2.76 18.02 18.11
C ALA A 151 1.37 17.44 17.78
N ILE A 152 1.31 16.47 16.86
CA ILE A 152 0.07 15.75 16.52
C ILE A 152 -0.47 15.01 17.75
N ARG A 153 0.39 14.29 18.48
CA ARG A 153 0.04 13.54 19.71
C ARG A 153 -0.21 14.43 20.94
N ALA A 154 0.21 15.69 20.92
CA ALA A 154 -0.10 16.65 21.99
C ALA A 154 -1.38 17.44 21.71
N SER A 155 -1.90 17.42 20.47
CA SER A 155 -3.09 18.17 20.09
C SER A 155 -4.33 17.66 20.82
N ALA A 156 -4.84 18.42 21.78
CA ALA A 156 -6.04 18.08 22.53
C ALA A 156 -7.28 17.91 21.64
N GLY A 157 -7.40 18.72 20.58
CA GLY A 157 -8.49 18.62 19.61
C GLY A 157 -8.49 17.30 18.83
N LEU A 158 -7.31 16.84 18.39
CA LEU A 158 -7.18 15.53 17.76
C LEU A 158 -7.37 14.40 18.79
N HIS A 159 -6.72 14.49 19.94
CA HIS A 159 -6.80 13.48 21.00
C HIS A 159 -8.21 13.28 21.55
N ARG A 160 -9.08 14.30 21.48
CA ARG A 160 -10.49 14.20 21.84
C ARG A 160 -11.21 13.11 21.05
N TYR A 161 -10.86 12.93 19.78
CA TYR A 161 -11.60 12.08 18.84
C TYR A 161 -10.82 10.87 18.37
N TYR A 162 -9.49 10.96 18.26
CA TYR A 162 -8.65 9.94 17.66
C TYR A 162 -7.70 9.31 18.69
N ASP A 163 -7.50 8.00 18.54
CA ASP A 163 -6.27 7.35 18.97
C ASP A 163 -5.28 7.41 17.81
N ILE A 164 -4.03 7.75 18.13
CA ILE A 164 -2.97 8.00 17.16
C ILE A 164 -1.92 6.91 17.33
N SER A 165 -1.47 6.34 16.22
CA SER A 165 -0.51 5.25 16.24
C SER A 165 0.75 5.61 17.05
N PRO A 166 1.23 4.71 17.93
CA PRO A 166 2.34 5.01 18.83
C PRO A 166 3.72 4.77 18.20
N ASN A 167 3.79 4.42 16.90
CA ASN A 167 5.03 4.07 16.22
C ASN A 167 6.05 5.22 16.27
N GLU A 168 7.32 4.87 16.40
CA GLU A 168 8.39 5.84 16.26
C GLU A 168 8.55 6.22 14.79
N VAL A 169 8.74 7.52 14.55
CA VAL A 169 8.97 8.06 13.22
C VAL A 169 10.35 8.68 13.22
N ASP A 170 11.32 7.97 12.65
CA ASP A 170 12.70 8.44 12.53
C ASP A 170 12.92 9.06 11.15
N GLY A 171 13.29 10.35 11.10
CA GLY A 171 13.31 11.14 9.87
C GLY A 171 11.89 11.43 9.35
N TYR A 172 11.29 10.47 8.64
CA TYR A 172 9.91 10.52 8.17
C TYR A 172 9.26 9.13 8.15
N GLY A 173 7.92 9.05 8.10
CA GLY A 173 7.21 7.78 8.07
C GLY A 173 5.70 7.92 8.01
N ASN A 174 5.01 6.83 8.34
CA ASN A 174 3.55 6.78 8.35
C ASN A 174 2.99 7.12 9.73
N LEU A 175 1.82 7.74 9.75
CA LEU A 175 1.03 7.95 10.96
C LEU A 175 -0.44 7.61 10.69
N LEU A 176 -1.07 6.90 11.62
CA LEU A 176 -2.45 6.47 11.49
C LEU A 176 -3.25 7.06 12.65
N LEU A 177 -4.28 7.86 12.36
CA LEU A 177 -5.21 8.37 13.35
C LEU A 177 -6.57 7.72 13.11
N ILE A 178 -7.14 7.11 14.15
CA ILE A 178 -8.40 6.38 14.04
C ILE A 178 -9.32 6.79 15.18
N ARG A 179 -10.60 6.98 14.88
CA ARG A 179 -11.60 7.34 15.89
C ARG A 179 -11.55 6.40 17.08
N ARG A 180 -11.46 6.96 18.29
CA ARG A 180 -11.41 6.21 19.57
C ARG A 180 -12.58 5.24 19.72
N GLU A 181 -13.74 5.60 19.20
CA GLU A 181 -14.96 4.77 19.19
C GLU A 181 -14.75 3.43 18.47
N LEU A 182 -13.82 3.38 17.49
CA LEU A 182 -13.42 2.16 16.78
C LEU A 182 -12.50 1.26 17.60
N LYS A 183 -12.01 1.72 18.76
CA LYS A 183 -11.11 1.00 19.68
C LYS A 183 -9.91 0.38 18.93
N PRO A 184 -9.09 1.20 18.25
CA PRO A 184 -8.00 0.70 17.44
C PRO A 184 -6.89 0.06 18.30
N SER A 185 -6.37 -1.07 17.84
CA SER A 185 -5.16 -1.71 18.34
C SER A 185 -4.09 -1.67 17.26
N PHE A 186 -2.97 -1.00 17.51
CA PHE A 186 -1.95 -0.72 16.49
C PHE A 186 -0.86 -1.79 16.43
N LYS A 187 -0.38 -2.06 15.22
CA LYS A 187 0.78 -2.91 14.93
C LYS A 187 1.55 -2.34 13.75
N GLU A 188 2.87 -2.38 13.83
CA GLU A 188 3.75 -2.05 12.71
C GLU A 188 4.46 -3.31 12.19
N VAL A 189 4.54 -3.45 10.88
CA VAL A 189 5.24 -4.55 10.21
C VAL A 189 6.37 -3.95 9.35
N PRO A 190 7.64 -4.33 9.57
CA PRO A 190 8.75 -3.81 8.79
C PRO A 190 8.70 -4.31 7.35
N PHE A 191 9.14 -3.47 6.42
CA PHE A 191 9.34 -3.85 5.02
C PHE A 191 10.82 -3.97 4.65
N PRO A 192 11.16 -4.76 3.61
CA PRO A 192 12.43 -4.60 2.92
C PRO A 192 12.44 -3.22 2.27
N THR A 193 13.43 -2.39 2.61
CA THR A 193 13.43 -0.98 2.20
C THR A 193 14.81 -0.34 2.34
N MET A 194 15.08 0.66 1.49
CA MET A 194 16.20 1.60 1.67
C MET A 194 15.73 3.00 2.08
N MET A 195 14.42 3.18 2.25
CA MET A 195 13.74 4.45 2.46
C MET A 195 12.90 4.46 3.76
N GLY A 196 13.17 3.55 4.69
CA GLY A 196 12.51 3.51 6.01
C GLY A 196 11.02 3.10 5.97
N ARG A 197 10.59 2.32 4.96
CA ARG A 197 9.18 1.97 4.78
C ARG A 197 8.69 0.89 5.75
N SER A 198 7.43 0.99 6.15
CA SER A 198 6.73 -0.01 6.95
C SER A 198 5.24 -0.04 6.61
N LEU A 199 4.58 -1.10 7.06
CA LEU A 199 3.13 -1.23 7.05
C LEU A 199 2.62 -0.95 8.46
N LEU A 200 1.76 0.06 8.59
CA LEU A 200 1.12 0.38 9.86
C LEU A 200 -0.33 -0.08 9.81
N ILE A 201 -0.71 -0.93 10.76
CA ILE A 201 -2.01 -1.59 10.84
C ILE A 201 -2.70 -1.15 12.12
N ALA A 202 -4.00 -0.94 12.06
CA ALA A 202 -4.88 -0.88 13.20
C ALA A 202 -6.03 -1.87 13.06
N GLU A 203 -6.16 -2.74 14.04
CA GLU A 203 -7.32 -3.59 14.23
C GLU A 203 -8.43 -2.79 14.95
N CYS A 204 -9.61 -2.67 14.34
CA CYS A 204 -10.72 -1.90 14.90
C CYS A 204 -11.66 -2.81 15.68
N LEU A 205 -11.49 -2.87 17.01
CA LEU A 205 -12.24 -3.76 17.90
C LEU A 205 -13.66 -3.25 18.21
N GLY A 206 -14.00 -2.02 17.82
CA GLY A 206 -15.28 -1.37 18.08
C GLY A 206 -16.38 -1.70 17.06
N ILE A 207 -16.05 -2.32 15.93
CA ILE A 207 -16.98 -2.60 14.82
C ILE A 207 -16.94 -4.07 14.43
N SER A 208 -18.13 -4.70 14.39
CA SER A 208 -18.36 -6.12 14.10
C SER A 208 -17.57 -7.07 15.02
N GLU A 209 -17.77 -8.38 14.92
CA GLU A 209 -17.05 -9.38 15.72
C GLU A 209 -15.57 -9.47 15.29
N GLY A 210 -14.77 -8.44 15.59
CA GLY A 210 -13.31 -8.49 15.67
C GLY A 210 -12.56 -8.78 14.38
N SER A 211 -12.98 -8.22 13.23
CA SER A 211 -12.37 -8.61 11.95
C SER A 211 -12.16 -7.49 10.92
N LEU A 212 -12.18 -6.22 11.36
CA LEU A 212 -11.82 -5.08 10.52
C LEU A 212 -10.39 -4.63 10.83
N ALA A 213 -9.56 -4.56 9.78
CA ALA A 213 -8.27 -3.89 9.84
C ALA A 213 -8.22 -2.71 8.87
N VAL A 214 -7.56 -1.65 9.32
CA VAL A 214 -7.18 -0.51 8.49
C VAL A 214 -5.67 -0.44 8.48
N ALA A 215 -5.10 -0.34 7.29
CA ALA A 215 -3.66 -0.31 7.10
C ALA A 215 -3.23 0.85 6.20
N THR A 216 -2.07 1.42 6.54
CA THR A 216 -1.41 2.43 5.70
C THR A 216 -0.02 2.03 5.26
N VAL A 217 0.31 2.38 4.01
CA VAL A 217 1.60 2.15 3.39
C VAL A 217 2.16 3.42 2.76
N HIS A 218 3.48 3.47 2.67
CA HIS A 218 4.20 4.32 1.72
C HIS A 218 5.23 3.41 1.04
N LEU A 219 4.84 2.78 -0.06
CA LEU A 219 5.67 1.77 -0.73
C LEU A 219 6.90 2.39 -1.39
N GLU A 220 7.98 1.62 -1.57
CA GLU A 220 9.28 2.10 -2.06
C GLU A 220 9.14 3.03 -3.28
N SER A 221 9.72 4.22 -3.23
CA SER A 221 9.55 5.22 -4.29
C SER A 221 10.43 4.96 -5.52
N LEU A 222 10.26 5.80 -6.55
CA LEU A 222 11.05 5.80 -7.78
C LEU A 222 10.88 4.49 -8.59
N ASN A 223 11.90 4.11 -9.38
CA ASN A 223 11.89 2.91 -10.20
C ASN A 223 12.21 1.63 -9.38
N SER A 224 11.34 1.30 -8.42
CA SER A 224 11.56 0.25 -7.41
C SER A 224 10.53 -0.87 -7.45
N ALA A 225 9.93 -1.13 -8.62
CA ALA A 225 8.83 -2.09 -8.78
C ALA A 225 9.04 -3.47 -8.14
N PRO A 226 10.24 -4.11 -8.24
CA PRO A 226 10.47 -5.40 -7.59
C PRO A 226 10.44 -5.35 -6.05
N ILE A 227 10.83 -4.21 -5.45
CA ILE A 227 10.76 -4.01 -3.99
C ILE A 227 9.31 -3.82 -3.57
N ARG A 228 8.57 -2.96 -4.27
CA ARG A 228 7.13 -2.73 -4.01
C ARG A 228 6.32 -4.02 -4.10
N ALA A 229 6.61 -4.90 -5.06
CA ALA A 229 5.96 -6.20 -5.15
C ALA A 229 6.19 -7.07 -3.90
N LYS A 230 7.40 -7.07 -3.32
CA LYS A 230 7.70 -7.77 -2.07
C LYS A 230 6.98 -7.13 -0.88
N GLN A 231 6.90 -5.80 -0.83
CA GLN A 231 6.18 -5.07 0.21
C GLN A 231 4.67 -5.40 0.19
N LEU A 232 4.07 -5.46 -1.00
CA LEU A 232 2.67 -5.87 -1.15
C LEU A 232 2.41 -7.32 -0.73
N LEU A 233 3.35 -8.24 -0.98
CA LEU A 233 3.25 -9.62 -0.49
C LEU A 233 3.27 -9.68 1.03
N ILE A 234 4.18 -8.96 1.68
CA ILE A 234 4.24 -8.86 3.15
C ILE A 234 2.95 -8.23 3.71
N ALA A 235 2.42 -7.21 3.04
CA ALA A 235 1.15 -6.61 3.43
C ALA A 235 -0.01 -7.59 3.30
N GLN A 236 -0.07 -8.36 2.21
CA GLN A 236 -1.07 -9.39 2.02
C GLN A 236 -1.04 -10.44 3.15
N GLU A 237 0.15 -10.93 3.50
CA GLU A 237 0.34 -11.93 4.54
C GLU A 237 -0.06 -11.37 5.92
N ALA A 238 0.39 -10.16 6.24
CA ALA A 238 0.09 -9.51 7.52
C ALA A 238 -1.40 -9.20 7.70
N LEU A 239 -2.11 -8.94 6.60
CA LEU A 239 -3.53 -8.63 6.59
C LEU A 239 -4.42 -9.86 6.39
N GLN A 240 -3.86 -11.03 6.10
CA GLN A 240 -4.61 -12.28 5.87
C GLN A 240 -5.59 -12.63 7.01
N PRO A 241 -5.26 -12.43 8.31
CA PRO A 241 -6.16 -12.80 9.41
C PRO A 241 -7.49 -12.02 9.47
N TYR A 242 -7.58 -10.86 8.82
CA TYR A 242 -8.76 -9.99 8.92
C TYR A 242 -9.70 -10.18 7.73
N LYS A 243 -10.97 -10.51 7.98
CA LYS A 243 -12.01 -10.63 6.94
C LYS A 243 -12.21 -9.34 6.13
N SER A 244 -12.30 -8.20 6.81
CA SER A 244 -12.54 -6.89 6.22
C SER A 244 -11.31 -6.03 6.37
N VAL A 245 -10.82 -5.48 5.26
CA VAL A 245 -9.56 -4.72 5.25
C VAL A 245 -9.69 -3.49 4.38
N ILE A 246 -9.17 -2.37 4.89
CA ILE A 246 -8.86 -1.18 4.11
C ILE A 246 -7.34 -1.05 4.06
N LEU A 247 -6.76 -1.05 2.87
CA LEU A 247 -5.34 -0.77 2.64
C LEU A 247 -5.24 0.52 1.83
N ALA A 248 -4.73 1.59 2.44
CA ALA A 248 -4.68 2.91 1.82
C ALA A 248 -3.29 3.55 1.96
N GLY A 249 -2.93 4.48 1.09
CA GLY A 249 -1.64 5.14 1.18
C GLY A 249 -1.05 5.46 -0.17
N ASP A 250 0.23 5.80 -0.15
CA ASP A 250 1.03 6.03 -1.33
C ASP A 250 1.66 4.70 -1.79
N PHE A 251 1.18 4.19 -2.92
CA PHE A 251 1.67 2.96 -3.52
C PHE A 251 2.86 3.19 -4.46
N ASN A 252 3.17 4.44 -4.85
CA ASN A 252 4.28 4.80 -5.74
C ASN A 252 4.26 4.11 -7.13
N PHE A 253 3.10 3.63 -7.61
CA PHE A 253 2.91 3.19 -8.99
C PHE A 253 1.50 3.50 -9.51
N ASP A 254 1.38 3.69 -10.83
CA ASP A 254 0.15 4.11 -11.50
C ASP A 254 -0.60 2.93 -12.16
N SER A 255 -1.88 3.13 -12.50
CA SER A 255 -2.72 2.12 -13.17
C SER A 255 -2.66 2.12 -14.70
N SER A 256 -1.98 3.10 -15.31
CA SER A 256 -1.93 3.28 -16.77
C SER A 256 -0.52 3.31 -17.34
N ARG A 257 0.50 3.61 -16.51
CA ARG A 257 1.91 3.72 -16.93
C ARG A 257 2.88 3.33 -15.81
N ASN A 258 4.11 3.00 -16.20
CA ASN A 258 5.22 2.74 -15.27
C ASN A 258 5.99 4.03 -14.94
N PHE A 259 6.76 3.97 -13.85
CA PHE A 259 7.65 5.08 -13.47
C PHE A 259 8.62 5.43 -14.60
N GLY A 260 8.68 6.71 -14.98
CA GLY A 260 9.52 7.25 -16.04
C GLY A 260 8.93 7.16 -17.44
N ASP A 261 7.80 6.46 -17.67
CA ASP A 261 7.21 6.32 -19.00
C ASP A 261 6.84 7.68 -19.63
N TRP A 262 6.54 8.70 -18.82
CA TRP A 262 6.24 10.07 -19.29
C TRP A 262 7.43 10.78 -19.96
N LYS A 263 8.66 10.32 -19.70
CA LYS A 263 9.88 10.87 -20.33
C LYS A 263 10.13 10.28 -21.72
N SER A 264 9.38 9.23 -22.09
CA SER A 264 9.47 8.62 -23.41
C SER A 264 8.84 9.56 -24.43
N VAL A 265 9.68 10.27 -25.18
CA VAL A 265 9.29 11.21 -26.24
C VAL A 265 8.25 10.56 -27.19
N PRO A 266 7.19 11.26 -27.63
CA PRO A 266 6.36 10.77 -28.72
C PRO A 266 7.27 10.49 -29.92
N SER A 267 7.15 9.32 -30.53
CA SER A 267 7.82 9.01 -31.80
C SER A 267 7.66 10.20 -32.73
N GLN A 268 8.77 10.90 -33.06
CA GLN A 268 8.72 11.99 -34.02
C GLN A 268 8.00 11.50 -35.28
N PRO A 269 7.11 12.30 -35.90
CA PRO A 269 6.58 11.94 -37.20
C PRO A 269 7.77 11.69 -38.14
N PRO A 270 7.70 10.67 -39.01
CA PRO A 270 8.80 10.33 -39.89
C PRO A 270 9.24 11.58 -40.64
N ARG A 271 10.53 11.93 -40.55
CA ARG A 271 11.12 12.98 -41.37
C ARG A 271 10.71 12.71 -42.83
N PRO A 272 10.22 13.71 -43.57
CA PRO A 272 9.98 13.53 -45.00
C PRO A 272 11.28 13.04 -45.62
N THR A 273 11.20 11.89 -46.27
CA THR A 273 12.31 11.23 -46.97
C THR A 273 12.96 12.25 -47.90
N ARG A 274 14.23 12.55 -47.66
CA ARG A 274 15.05 13.19 -48.69
C ARG A 274 15.29 12.13 -49.77
N ASP A 275 14.98 12.48 -51.00
CA ASP A 275 15.29 11.70 -52.20
C ASP A 275 16.76 11.28 -52.22
N ASP A 276 16.94 9.99 -52.51
CA ASP A 276 17.99 9.34 -53.30
C ASP A 276 19.41 9.92 -53.27
N SER A 277 20.34 9.19 -52.63
CA SER A 277 21.47 8.49 -53.30
C SER A 277 22.59 8.19 -52.28
N ASP A 278 23.04 6.93 -52.33
CA ASP A 278 24.36 6.41 -51.89
C ASP A 278 24.71 6.43 -50.38
N ASP A 279 24.61 5.27 -49.72
CA ASP A 279 25.76 4.40 -49.37
C ASP A 279 25.37 3.45 -48.21
N ASP A 280 25.49 2.16 -48.48
CA ASP A 280 25.16 1.06 -47.57
C ASP A 280 26.23 0.93 -46.48
N THR A 281 25.89 1.19 -45.21
CA THR A 281 26.38 0.46 -44.01
C THR A 281 25.84 1.07 -42.71
N ALA A 282 24.55 0.93 -42.47
CA ALA A 282 24.02 0.99 -41.11
C ALA A 282 22.81 0.05 -41.02
N ILE A 283 23.00 -1.11 -40.38
CA ILE A 283 21.90 -1.97 -39.96
C ILE A 283 21.14 -1.19 -38.88
N SER A 284 20.19 -0.36 -39.30
CA SER A 284 19.19 0.21 -38.41
C SER A 284 18.24 -0.93 -38.03
N PHE A 285 18.25 -1.34 -36.76
CA PHE A 285 17.15 -2.12 -36.19
C PHE A 285 15.94 -1.19 -35.96
N ALA A 286 15.45 -0.56 -37.02
CA ALA A 286 14.17 0.12 -37.05
C ALA A 286 13.11 -0.94 -37.29
N GLY A 287 12.37 -1.32 -36.25
CA GLY A 287 11.20 -2.19 -36.41
C GLY A 287 10.98 -3.27 -35.34
N VAL A 288 11.75 -3.32 -34.26
CA VAL A 288 11.31 -4.09 -33.09
C VAL A 288 10.29 -3.22 -32.35
N PRO A 289 9.00 -3.62 -32.25
CA PRO A 289 8.08 -2.95 -31.35
C PRO A 289 8.71 -3.06 -29.97
N THR A 290 9.03 -1.93 -29.32
CA THR A 290 9.38 -1.95 -27.91
C THR A 290 8.18 -2.59 -27.21
N LYS A 291 8.34 -3.84 -26.81
CA LYS A 291 7.31 -4.59 -26.09
C LYS A 291 6.98 -3.71 -24.90
N ARG A 292 5.79 -3.09 -24.90
CA ARG A 292 5.34 -2.22 -23.83
C ARG A 292 5.68 -2.94 -22.52
N SER A 293 6.47 -2.30 -21.67
CA SER A 293 6.89 -2.90 -20.41
C SER A 293 5.63 -3.41 -19.69
N VAL A 294 5.70 -4.60 -19.10
CA VAL A 294 4.59 -5.13 -18.31
C VAL A 294 4.21 -4.06 -17.28
N LEU A 295 2.93 -3.72 -17.21
CA LEU A 295 2.46 -2.66 -16.33
C LEU A 295 2.63 -3.14 -14.89
N GLU A 296 3.27 -2.32 -14.06
CA GLU A 296 3.51 -2.68 -12.67
C GLU A 296 2.20 -2.93 -11.91
N ASN A 297 1.13 -2.21 -12.26
CA ASN A 297 -0.21 -2.34 -11.69
C ASN A 297 -0.73 -3.79 -11.65
N ASP A 298 -0.29 -4.66 -12.57
CA ASP A 298 -0.64 -6.08 -12.63
C ASP A 298 -0.22 -6.83 -11.33
N VAL A 299 0.66 -6.24 -10.52
CA VAL A 299 1.02 -6.75 -9.19
C VAL A 299 -0.18 -6.82 -8.24
N LEU A 300 -1.16 -5.91 -8.39
CA LEU A 300 -2.34 -5.88 -7.53
C LEU A 300 -3.24 -7.10 -7.79
N GLU A 301 -3.50 -7.43 -9.04
CA GLU A 301 -4.29 -8.62 -9.38
C GLU A 301 -3.59 -9.91 -8.90
N ARG A 302 -2.27 -9.97 -9.06
CA ARG A 302 -1.48 -11.15 -8.65
C ARG A 302 -1.36 -11.32 -7.13
N THR A 303 -1.23 -10.21 -6.40
CA THR A 303 -0.86 -10.22 -4.98
C THR A 303 -2.07 -9.97 -4.08
N LEU A 304 -2.98 -9.10 -4.51
CA LEU A 304 -4.16 -8.67 -3.76
C LEU A 304 -5.47 -8.95 -4.54
N PRO A 305 -5.70 -10.17 -5.07
CA PRO A 305 -6.84 -10.45 -5.96
C PRO A 305 -8.22 -10.24 -5.32
N ALA A 306 -8.30 -10.28 -3.99
CA ALA A 306 -9.54 -10.08 -3.24
C ALA A 306 -9.84 -8.61 -2.92
N TYR A 307 -8.94 -7.69 -3.28
CA TYR A 307 -9.10 -6.26 -3.01
C TYR A 307 -9.69 -5.56 -4.24
N VAL A 308 -10.62 -4.64 -3.98
CA VAL A 308 -11.16 -3.70 -4.97
C VAL A 308 -10.39 -2.39 -4.83
N ASP A 309 -9.83 -1.88 -5.93
CA ASP A 309 -9.29 -0.52 -6.02
C ASP A 309 -10.44 0.46 -6.19
N LEU A 310 -10.66 1.33 -5.20
CA LEU A 310 -11.87 2.14 -5.10
C LEU A 310 -11.99 3.15 -6.23
N TRP A 311 -10.87 3.75 -6.68
CA TRP A 311 -10.93 4.79 -7.70
C TRP A 311 -11.50 4.28 -9.03
N PRO A 312 -10.88 3.30 -9.71
CA PRO A 312 -11.44 2.79 -10.96
C PRO A 312 -12.81 2.10 -10.78
N ALA A 313 -13.12 1.59 -9.59
CA ALA A 313 -14.43 0.99 -9.32
C ALA A 313 -15.58 2.02 -9.26
N LEU A 314 -15.30 3.23 -8.74
CA LEU A 314 -16.30 4.27 -8.51
C LEU A 314 -16.25 5.41 -9.55
N GLN A 315 -15.10 5.61 -10.19
CA GLN A 315 -14.84 6.70 -11.12
C GLN A 315 -14.31 6.18 -12.49
N PRO A 316 -14.98 5.19 -13.13
CA PRO A 316 -14.47 4.52 -14.33
C PRO A 316 -14.30 5.45 -15.54
N GLU A 317 -15.06 6.55 -15.58
CA GLU A 317 -15.07 7.51 -16.69
C GLU A 317 -14.11 8.70 -16.48
N THR A 318 -13.39 8.74 -15.36
CA THR A 318 -12.45 9.84 -15.08
C THR A 318 -11.08 9.60 -15.71
N ASP A 319 -10.30 10.67 -15.89
CA ASP A 319 -8.96 10.65 -16.49
C ASP A 319 -7.89 9.90 -15.66
N GLY A 320 -8.27 9.04 -14.72
CA GLY A 320 -7.36 8.11 -14.04
C GLY A 320 -7.04 8.45 -12.60
N GLY A 321 -7.58 9.55 -12.05
CA GLY A 321 -7.46 9.88 -10.62
C GLY A 321 -6.06 10.23 -10.16
N HIS A 322 -5.32 11.00 -10.97
CA HIS A 322 -3.93 11.33 -10.70
C HIS A 322 -3.79 12.12 -9.39
N THR A 323 -3.22 11.47 -8.38
CA THR A 323 -2.95 12.08 -7.08
C THR A 323 -1.60 12.79 -7.06
N PHE A 324 -0.75 12.57 -8.05
CA PHE A 324 0.51 13.28 -8.25
C PHE A 324 0.50 13.85 -9.68
N ASP A 325 0.30 15.15 -9.80
CA ASP A 325 0.03 15.80 -11.09
C ASP A 325 0.94 17.01 -11.30
N GLY A 326 2.05 16.80 -12.02
CA GLY A 326 3.01 17.85 -12.38
C GLY A 326 2.46 18.96 -13.26
N VAL A 327 1.33 18.76 -13.94
CA VAL A 327 0.75 19.80 -14.79
C VAL A 327 0.06 20.87 -13.94
N HIS A 328 -0.63 20.45 -12.88
CA HIS A 328 -1.48 21.34 -12.09
C HIS A 328 -0.93 21.63 -10.68
N ASN A 329 -0.11 20.73 -10.12
CA ASN A 329 0.46 20.90 -8.79
C ASN A 329 1.87 21.52 -8.87
N VAL A 330 1.99 22.76 -8.40
CA VAL A 330 3.25 23.54 -8.42
C VAL A 330 4.36 22.96 -7.54
N HIS A 331 4.06 21.99 -6.67
CA HIS A 331 5.04 21.35 -5.80
C HIS A 331 5.69 20.11 -6.43
N VAL A 332 5.11 19.58 -7.50
CA VAL A 332 5.68 18.48 -8.27
C VAL A 332 6.80 18.99 -9.17
N GLY A 333 7.99 18.41 -9.02
CA GLY A 333 9.18 18.90 -9.71
C GLY A 333 9.22 18.65 -11.22
N ASP A 334 8.61 17.56 -11.70
CA ASP A 334 8.54 17.20 -13.12
C ASP A 334 7.12 17.44 -13.65
N PRO A 335 6.89 18.47 -14.49
CA PRO A 335 5.55 18.81 -14.96
C PRO A 335 4.92 17.78 -15.89
N GLN A 336 5.67 16.75 -16.31
CA GLN A 336 5.15 15.64 -17.11
C GLN A 336 4.82 14.41 -16.27
N GLU A 337 5.19 14.41 -14.98
CA GLU A 337 4.90 13.32 -14.05
C GLU A 337 3.46 13.45 -13.57
N VAL A 338 2.59 12.66 -14.19
CA VAL A 338 1.15 12.60 -13.89
C VAL A 338 0.78 11.14 -13.60
N MET A 339 0.57 10.82 -12.32
CA MET A 339 0.51 9.47 -11.77
C MET A 339 -0.57 9.35 -10.70
N ARG A 340 -1.24 8.19 -10.61
CA ARG A 340 -2.08 7.83 -9.46
C ARG A 340 -1.30 6.97 -8.48
N TYR A 341 -0.48 7.62 -7.65
CA TYR A 341 0.30 6.97 -6.62
C TYR A 341 -0.53 6.56 -5.42
N ASP A 342 -1.45 7.42 -4.99
CA ASP A 342 -2.25 7.22 -3.80
C ASP A 342 -3.49 6.38 -4.13
N ARG A 343 -3.78 5.41 -3.28
CA ARG A 343 -4.87 4.46 -3.50
C ARG A 343 -5.59 4.15 -2.20
N VAL A 344 -6.86 3.76 -2.34
CA VAL A 344 -7.64 3.10 -1.29
C VAL A 344 -8.12 1.79 -1.86
N LEU A 345 -7.69 0.68 -1.25
CA LEU A 345 -8.09 -0.67 -1.60
C LEU A 345 -8.96 -1.25 -0.49
N ALA A 346 -10.04 -1.95 -0.84
CA ALA A 346 -10.93 -2.59 0.12
C ALA A 346 -11.11 -4.09 -0.16
N ARG A 347 -11.05 -4.90 0.89
CA ARG A 347 -11.42 -6.33 0.86
C ARG A 347 -12.55 -6.56 1.86
N GLY A 348 -13.59 -7.28 1.44
CA GLY A 348 -14.72 -7.62 2.32
C GLY A 348 -15.56 -6.42 2.76
N LEU A 349 -15.46 -5.30 2.04
CA LEU A 349 -16.19 -4.04 2.25
C LEU A 349 -16.61 -3.51 0.88
N ALA A 350 -17.77 -2.85 0.80
CA ALA A 350 -18.27 -2.31 -0.46
C ALA A 350 -17.85 -0.84 -0.62
N PRO A 351 -17.21 -0.44 -1.75
CA PRO A 351 -17.00 0.96 -2.09
C PRO A 351 -18.32 1.74 -2.18
N VAL A 352 -18.36 2.95 -1.65
CA VAL A 352 -19.57 3.82 -1.66
C VAL A 352 -19.28 5.13 -2.39
N SER A 353 -18.21 5.82 -2.00
CA SER A 353 -17.77 7.04 -2.69
C SER A 353 -16.26 7.23 -2.55
N ILE A 354 -15.68 8.01 -3.45
CA ILE A 354 -14.30 8.46 -3.38
C ILE A 354 -14.17 9.83 -4.06
N GLN A 355 -13.45 10.73 -3.42
CA GLN A 355 -13.16 12.06 -3.93
C GLN A 355 -11.70 12.44 -3.66
N MET A 356 -11.20 13.36 -4.46
CA MET A 356 -9.86 13.93 -4.32
C MET A 356 -9.88 15.15 -3.38
N LEU A 357 -8.81 15.37 -2.64
CA LEU A 357 -8.60 16.50 -1.71
C LEU A 357 -7.37 17.31 -2.13
N GLY A 358 -7.32 18.59 -1.76
CA GLY A 358 -6.18 19.48 -1.99
C GLY A 358 -6.13 20.11 -3.37
N MET A 359 -7.18 19.93 -4.19
CA MET A 359 -7.29 20.51 -5.53
C MET A 359 -7.52 22.03 -5.45
N PRO A 360 -6.76 22.87 -6.19
CA PRO A 360 -6.98 24.31 -6.22
C PRO A 360 -8.39 24.67 -6.70
N GLY A 361 -9.10 25.51 -5.96
CA GLY A 361 -10.43 25.98 -6.36
C GLY A 361 -11.53 24.91 -6.35
N ALA A 362 -11.24 23.71 -5.84
CA ALA A 362 -12.29 22.83 -5.38
C ALA A 362 -12.96 23.52 -4.19
N ASP A 363 -14.08 24.20 -4.45
CA ASP A 363 -15.13 24.26 -3.44
C ASP A 363 -15.36 22.79 -3.12
N ASN A 364 -14.87 22.31 -1.97
CA ASN A 364 -15.24 21.03 -1.39
C ASN A 364 -16.71 21.15 -0.94
N GLY A 365 -17.56 21.51 -1.90
CA GLY A 365 -18.98 21.75 -1.78
C GLY A 365 -19.55 20.50 -1.17
N ALA A 366 -19.98 20.67 0.08
CA ALA A 366 -21.18 20.08 0.61
C ALA A 366 -21.58 18.80 -0.13
N ALA A 367 -21.03 17.66 0.30
CA ALA A 367 -21.71 16.41 0.05
C ALA A 367 -23.18 16.64 0.43
N GLU A 368 -24.10 16.42 -0.52
CA GLU A 368 -25.56 16.63 -0.36
C GLU A 368 -26.19 15.66 0.66
N HIS A 369 -25.43 15.16 1.64
CA HIS A 369 -25.90 14.32 2.73
C HIS A 369 -25.62 15.03 4.05
N GLY A 370 -26.51 15.97 4.41
CA GLY A 370 -27.06 16.20 5.75
C GLY A 370 -26.17 16.52 6.96
N ASP A 371 -24.89 16.15 7.00
CA ASP A 371 -24.05 16.23 8.19
C ASP A 371 -23.00 17.33 8.02
N ARG A 372 -23.43 18.57 8.31
CA ARG A 372 -22.49 19.69 8.47
C ARG A 372 -21.68 19.48 9.74
N VAL A 373 -20.37 19.31 9.60
CA VAL A 373 -19.42 19.74 10.64
C VAL A 373 -19.21 21.23 10.44
N GLY A 374 -19.53 22.03 11.46
CA GLY A 374 -19.32 23.47 11.43
C GLY A 374 -17.84 23.78 11.21
N ALA A 375 -17.49 24.27 10.02
CA ALA A 375 -16.18 24.82 9.75
C ALA A 375 -16.00 26.11 10.57
N ALA A 376 -15.52 25.96 11.80
CA ALA A 376 -15.10 27.05 12.65
C ALA A 376 -13.76 26.71 13.34
N CYS A 377 -12.80 26.18 12.58
CA CYS A 377 -11.38 26.28 12.91
C CYS A 377 -10.79 27.49 12.18
N ALA A 378 -11.26 28.70 12.53
CA ALA A 378 -10.56 29.93 12.16
C ALA A 378 -9.44 30.17 13.19
N SER A 379 -8.34 29.43 13.07
CA SER A 379 -7.11 29.68 13.82
C SER A 379 -6.15 30.49 12.94
N ALA A 380 -5.43 31.43 13.57
CA ALA A 380 -4.62 32.50 13.01
C ALA A 380 -3.35 32.08 12.22
N ALA A 381 -3.38 30.96 11.49
CA ALA A 381 -2.37 30.67 10.49
C ALA A 381 -2.60 31.61 9.30
N VAL A 382 -1.53 32.21 8.78
CA VAL A 382 -1.59 32.98 7.53
C VAL A 382 -2.14 32.01 6.47
N PRO A 383 -3.30 32.29 5.84
CA PRO A 383 -3.86 31.39 4.85
C PRO A 383 -2.83 31.21 3.73
N LEU A 384 -2.66 29.98 3.27
CA LEU A 384 -1.91 29.72 2.05
C LEU A 384 -2.45 30.64 0.94
N PRO A 385 -1.59 31.07 -0.01
CA PRO A 385 -2.07 31.77 -1.19
C PRO A 385 -3.24 30.97 -1.79
N PRO A 386 -4.36 31.62 -2.18
CA PRO A 386 -5.66 30.98 -2.47
C PRO A 386 -5.70 29.99 -3.66
N ALA A 387 -4.57 29.46 -4.09
CA ALA A 387 -4.42 28.47 -5.15
C ALA A 387 -3.27 27.46 -4.93
N MET A 388 -2.60 27.45 -3.77
CA MET A 388 -1.47 26.53 -3.52
C MET A 388 -1.95 25.22 -2.89
N PRO A 389 -1.71 24.05 -3.50
CA PRO A 389 -1.98 22.75 -2.88
C PRO A 389 -1.22 22.58 -1.56
N PRO A 390 -1.78 21.87 -0.56
CA PRO A 390 -1.11 21.68 0.73
C PRO A 390 -0.04 20.56 0.71
N SER A 391 0.13 19.86 -0.40
CA SER A 391 1.13 18.80 -0.61
C SER A 391 1.44 18.69 -2.12
N ASP A 392 2.55 18.06 -2.49
CA ASP A 392 2.80 17.62 -3.88
C ASP A 392 1.92 16.44 -4.30
N HIS A 393 1.25 15.79 -3.34
CA HIS A 393 0.15 14.86 -3.57
C HIS A 393 -1.21 15.50 -3.28
N TYR A 394 -2.21 15.12 -4.06
CA TYR A 394 -3.62 15.27 -3.72
C TYR A 394 -4.09 14.11 -2.85
N GLY A 395 -4.87 14.40 -1.82
CA GLY A 395 -5.41 13.39 -0.90
C GLY A 395 -6.59 12.65 -1.50
N LEU A 396 -6.97 11.53 -0.88
CA LEU A 396 -8.21 10.81 -1.21
C LEU A 396 -9.08 10.70 0.04
N CYS A 397 -10.37 11.02 -0.09
CA CYS A 397 -11.40 10.73 0.89
C CYS A 397 -12.36 9.69 0.32
N ALA A 398 -12.37 8.50 0.90
CA ALA A 398 -13.21 7.39 0.50
C ALA A 398 -14.24 7.04 1.57
N VAL A 399 -15.41 6.58 1.15
CA VAL A 399 -16.42 5.96 2.02
C VAL A 399 -16.60 4.51 1.61
N VAL A 400 -16.60 3.61 2.59
CA VAL A 400 -16.89 2.18 2.41
C VAL A 400 -18.04 1.76 3.32
N ALA A 401 -18.85 0.81 2.88
CA ALA A 401 -19.89 0.17 3.69
C ALA A 401 -19.33 -1.05 4.44
N LEU A 402 -19.74 -1.19 5.70
CA LEU A 402 -19.32 -2.20 6.67
C LEU A 402 -20.07 -3.53 6.57
#